data_AF-A0A7C6UQ67-F1
#
_entry.id   AF-A0A7C6UQ67-F1
#
_cell.length_a   1.000
_cell.length_b   1.000
_cell.length_c   1.000
_cell.angle_alpha   90.00
_cell.angle_beta   90.00
_cell.angle_gamma   90.00
#
_symmetry.space_group_name_H-M   'P 1'
#
loop_
_entity.id
_entity.type
_entity.pdbx_description
1 polymer ?
#
loop_
_entity_poly.entity_id
_entity_poly.type
_entity_poly.pdbx_seq_one_letter_code
_entity_poly.pdbx_strand_id
1 'polypeptide(L)' 'MERSLNLTEGNILNALIRLAMPIIGTSFVQMAYNLTDMIWVGRVGSEAVAAVGTAGFFTWLAMAVSAPILGIV' A
#
# COMPACT_ATOMS: atom_id res chain seq x y z
N MET A 1 31.92 12.24 3.32
CA MET A 1 32.07 10.81 3.00
C MET A 1 30.69 10.23 2.79
N GLU A 2 30.17 10.27 1.56
CA GLU A 2 28.95 9.55 1.22
C GLU A 2 29.29 8.07 1.15
N ARG A 3 28.80 7.31 2.13
CA ARG A 3 29.07 5.88 2.24
C ARG A 3 28.09 5.19 1.30
N SER A 4 28.46 5.09 0.02
CA SER A 4 27.72 4.32 -0.98
C SER A 4 27.69 2.86 -0.53
N LEU A 5 26.56 2.46 0.05
CA LEU A 5 26.27 1.04 0.30
C LEU A 5 26.08 0.41 -1.09
N ASN A 6 27.11 -0.26 -1.61
CA ASN A 6 26.99 -1.09 -2.81
C ASN A 6 25.98 -2.21 -2.50
N LEU A 7 24.72 -2.02 -2.90
CA LEU A 7 23.64 -3.00 -2.75
C LEU A 7 23.74 -4.15 -3.77
N THR A 8 24.72 -4.07 -4.68
CA THR A 8 24.97 -5.00 -5.79
C THR A 8 26.11 -5.98 -5.52
N GLU A 9 26.92 -5.75 -4.48
CA GLU A 9 28.06 -6.61 -4.13
C GLU A 9 27.89 -7.18 -2.72
N GLY A 10 27.79 -8.51 -2.60
CA GLY A 10 27.58 -9.23 -1.33
C GLY A 10 26.29 -10.06 -1.29
N ASN A 11 25.79 -10.42 -0.10
CA ASN A 11 24.58 -11.22 0.07
C ASN A 11 23.31 -10.41 -0.26
N ILE A 12 22.96 -10.34 -1.55
CA ILE A 12 21.83 -9.57 -2.13
C ILE A 12 20.51 -9.83 -1.38
N LEU A 13 20.28 -11.07 -0.93
CA LEU A 13 19.10 -11.45 -0.15
C LEU A 13 18.97 -10.67 1.16
N ASN A 14 20.07 -10.45 1.89
CA ASN A 14 20.04 -9.68 3.13
C ASN A 14 19.77 -8.19 2.88
N ALA A 15 20.31 -7.64 1.78
CA ALA A 15 20.05 -6.26 1.39
C ALA A 15 18.59 -6.05 0.98
N LEU A 16 18.05 -6.96 0.16
CA LEU A 16 16.64 -6.97 -0.25
C LEU A 16 15.68 -7.08 0.93
N ILE A 17 15.90 -8.05 1.83
CA ILE A 17 15.01 -8.23 2.99
C ILE A 17 15.06 -7.02 3.91
N ARG A 18 16.25 -6.43 4.11
CA ARG A 18 16.41 -5.23 4.96
C ARG A 18 15.73 -3.99 4.37
N LEU A 19 15.67 -3.87 3.04
CA LEU A 19 14.95 -2.80 2.35
C LEU A 19 13.45 -3.08 2.22
N ALA A 20 13.05 -4.32 2.01
CA ALA A 20 11.66 -4.73 1.87
C ALA A 20 10.91 -4.75 3.21
N MET A 21 11.59 -5.08 4.32
CA MET A 21 11.02 -5.10 5.68
C MET A 21 10.23 -3.83 6.03
N PRO A 22 10.79 -2.61 5.93
CA PRO A 22 10.04 -1.39 6.24
C PRO A 22 8.88 -1.17 5.26
N ILE A 23 9.04 -1.47 3.98
CA ILE A 23 7.99 -1.32 2.96
C ILE A 23 6.81 -2.25 3.30
N ILE A 24 7.08 -3.53 3.54
CA ILE A 24 6.08 -4.53 3.94
C ILE A 24 5.38 -4.09 5.23
N GLY A 25 6.13 -3.58 6.22
CA GLY A 25 5.57 -3.05 7.46
C GLY A 25 4.61 -1.89 7.22
N THR A 26 5.00 -0.91 6.38
CA THR A 26 4.14 0.23 6.05
C THR A 26 2.87 -0.18 5.29
N SER A 27 3.00 -1.07 4.30
CA SER A 27 1.86 -1.61 3.56
C SER A 27 0.94 -2.45 4.43
N PHE A 28 1.48 -3.18 5.41
CA PHE A 28 0.70 -3.96 6.36
C PHE A 28 -0.15 -3.05 7.26
N VAL A 29 0.43 -1.96 7.79
CA VAL A 29 -0.32 -0.98 8.58
C VAL A 29 -1.40 -0.30 7.72
N GLN A 30 -1.07 0.03 6.46
CA GLN A 30 -2.03 0.62 5.53
C GLN A 30 -3.19 -0.34 5.24
N MET A 31 -2.92 -1.63 5.05
CA MET A 31 -3.96 -2.66 4.88
C MET A 31 -4.82 -2.81 6.14
N ALA A 32 -4.19 -2.83 7.32
CA ALA A 32 -4.90 -2.89 8.60
C ALA A 32 -5.81 -1.67 8.80
N TYR A 33 -5.40 -0.48 8.35
CA TYR A 33 -6.23 0.72 8.39
C TYR A 33 -7.47 0.58 7.51
N ASN A 34 -7.30 0.17 6.24
CA ASN A 34 -8.41 -0.08 5.32
C ASN A 34 -9.37 -1.15 5.85
N LEU A 35 -8.84 -2.22 6.45
CA LEU A 35 -9.64 -3.28 7.05
C LEU A 35 -10.39 -2.80 8.29
N THR A 36 -9.74 -2.02 9.16
CA THR A 36 -10.36 -1.48 10.38
C THR A 36 -11.50 -0.54 10.04
N ASP A 37 -11.30 0.36 9.08
CA ASP A 37 -12.35 1.25 8.58
C ASP A 37 -13.55 0.46 8.05
N MET A 38 -13.29 -0.59 7.28
CA MET A 38 -14.33 -1.48 6.74
C MET A 38 -15.06 -2.28 7.82
N ILE A 39 -14.37 -2.74 8.87
CA ILE A 39 -14.98 -3.42 10.02
C ILE A 39 -15.90 -2.47 10.79
N TRP A 40 -15.46 -1.23 10.99
CA TRP A 40 -16.26 -0.20 11.67
C TRP A 40 -17.49 0.19 10.86
N VAL A 41 -17.34 0.45 9.56
CA VAL A 41 -18.47 0.72 8.67
C VAL A 41 -19.41 -0.48 8.57
N GLY A 42 -18.88 -1.70 8.58
CA GLY A 42 -19.70 -2.90 8.51
C GLY A 42 -20.53 -3.20 9.73
N ARG A 43 -20.11 -2.68 10.88
CA ARG A 43 -20.90 -2.75 12.11
C ARG A 43 -22.15 -1.85 12.05
N VAL A 44 -22.18 -0.86 11.14
CA VAL A 44 -23.35 0.00 10.89
C VAL A 44 -24.35 -0.67 9.91
N GLY A 45 -23.92 -1.66 9.14
CA GLY A 45 -24.78 -2.51 8.32
C GLY A 45 -24.00 -3.26 7.22
N SER A 46 -24.46 -4.46 6.84
CA SER A 46 -23.81 -5.24 5.78
C SER A 46 -23.84 -4.55 4.42
N GLU A 47 -24.89 -3.75 4.16
CA GLU A 47 -24.98 -2.91 2.96
C GLU A 47 -23.90 -1.83 2.92
N ALA A 48 -23.48 -1.30 4.07
CA ALA A 48 -22.45 -0.27 4.14
C ALA A 48 -21.06 -0.83 3.78
N VAL A 49 -20.74 -2.09 4.11
CA VAL A 49 -19.50 -2.77 3.65
C VAL A 49 -19.50 -2.95 2.14
N ALA A 50 -20.62 -3.41 1.58
CA ALA A 50 -20.75 -3.61 0.14
C ALA A 50 -20.64 -2.26 -0.62
N ALA A 51 -21.18 -1.19 -0.05
CA ALA A 51 -21.05 0.17 -0.58
C ALA A 51 -19.61 0.70 -0.51
N VAL A 52 -18.87 0.48 0.58
CA VAL A 52 -17.45 0.88 0.67
C VAL A 52 -16.58 0.09 -0.30
N GLY A 53 -16.83 -1.21 -0.47
CA GLY A 53 -16.12 -2.03 -1.45
C GLY A 53 -16.35 -1.55 -2.89
N THR A 54 -17.58 -1.21 -3.25
CA THR A 54 -17.92 -0.65 -4.57
C THR A 54 -17.38 0.77 -4.76
N ALA A 55 -17.46 1.63 -3.74
CA ALA A 55 -16.86 2.95 -3.75
C ALA A 55 -15.34 2.90 -3.91
N GLY A 56 -14.67 1.92 -3.28
CA GLY A 56 -13.24 1.68 -3.43
C GLY A 56 -12.82 1.43 -4.88
N PHE A 57 -13.62 0.70 -5.66
CA PHE A 57 -13.38 0.54 -7.11
C PHE A 57 -13.44 1.87 -7.87
N PHE A 58 -14.42 2.73 -7.53
CA PHE A 58 -14.54 4.05 -8.16
C PHE A 58 -13.40 4.99 -7.73
N THR A 59 -12.97 4.94 -6.47
CA THR A 59 -11.80 5.69 -6.02
C THR A 59 -10.54 5.24 -6.75
N TRP A 60 -10.37 3.93 -6.97
CA TRP A 60 -9.24 3.40 -7.72
C TRP A 60 -9.29 3.80 -9.20
N LEU A 61 -10.48 3.79 -9.81
CA LEU A 61 -10.70 4.29 -11.17
C LEU A 61 -10.41 5.79 -11.28
N ALA A 62 -10.86 6.59 -10.31
CA ALA A 62 -10.58 8.01 -10.26
C ALA A 62 -9.08 8.27 -10.06
N MET A 63 -8.39 7.50 -9.23
CA MET A 63 -6.93 7.55 -9.12
C MET A 63 -6.25 7.19 -10.44
N ALA A 64 -6.71 6.15 -11.14
CA ALA A 64 -6.13 5.76 -12.44
C ALA A 64 -6.33 6.82 -13.54
N VAL A 65 -7.45 7.55 -13.50
CA VAL A 65 -7.74 8.65 -14.44
C VAL A 65 -7.04 9.96 -14.04
N SER A 66 -6.94 10.25 -12.74
CA SER A 66 -6.35 11.49 -12.22
C SER A 66 -4.84 11.44 -12.10
N ALA A 67 -4.25 10.25 -11.94
CA ALA A 67 -2.81 10.07 -11.97
C ALA A 67 -2.32 10.34 -13.39
N PRO A 68 -1.45 11.35 -13.62
CA PRO A 68 -0.78 11.48 -14.89
C PRO A 68 0.08 10.23 -15.06
N ILE A 69 -0.26 9.39 -16.03
CA ILE A 69 0.33 8.07 -16.36
C ILE A 69 1.87 8.13 -16.63
N LEU A 70 2.55 9.24 -16.38
CA LEU A 70 3.97 9.45 -16.71
C LEU A 70 4.85 10.05 -15.60
N GLY A 71 4.35 10.29 -14.38
CA GLY A 71 5.16 10.91 -13.34
C GLY A 71 5.19 10.10 -12.05
N ILE A 72 6.30 9.40 -11.81
CA ILE A 72 6.65 8.77 -10.53
C ILE A 72 6.04 7.36 -10.35
N VAL A 73 6.45 6.44 -11.23
CA VAL A 73 6.97 5.14 -10.77
C VAL A 73 8.44 5.12 -11.13
#